data_AF-A0A0M2VEG5-F1
#
_entry.id   AF-A0A0M2VEG5-F1
#
_cell.length_a   1.000
_cell.length_b   1.000
_cell.length_c   1.000
_cell.angle_alpha   90.00
_cell.angle_beta   90.00
_cell.angle_gamma   90.00
#
_symmetry.space_group_name_H-M   'P 1'
#
loop_
_entity.id
_entity.type
_entity.pdbx_description
1 polymer ?
#
loop_
_entity_poly.entity_id
_entity_poly.type
_entity_poly.pdbx_seq_one_letter_code
_entity_poly.pdbx_strand_id
1 'polypeptide(L)'
;MICNKILDARVISSKKLSAAISEEMEGNVKISIQLLKEGLDSLSEYYSSDNVIDDSGMHLVLAHQAEISGDLISTLKIYKRVLETRVAIITEKYSDMHCSDK
;
A
#
# COMPACT_ATOMS: atom_id res chain seq x y z
N MET A 1 -0.54 -15.78 16.36
CA MET A 1 0.59 -14.83 16.17
C MET A 1 0.64 -14.18 14.78
N ILE A 2 0.30 -14.87 13.69
CA ILE A 2 0.31 -14.30 12.30
C ILE A 2 -0.80 -13.26 12.09
N CYS A 3 -2.00 -13.49 12.64
CA CYS A 3 -3.17 -12.60 12.56
C CYS A 3 -2.88 -11.15 13.04
N ASN A 4 -2.19 -11.01 14.19
CA ASN A 4 -1.86 -9.70 14.76
C ASN A 4 -0.89 -8.92 13.87
N LYS A 5 0.08 -9.59 13.25
CA LYS A 5 1.04 -8.93 12.36
C LYS A 5 0.40 -8.41 11.07
N ILE A 6 -0.59 -9.14 10.54
CA ILE A 6 -1.37 -8.73 9.36
C ILE A 6 -2.24 -7.52 9.70
N LEU A 7 -2.89 -7.53 10.87
CA LEU A 7 -3.64 -6.37 11.36
C LEU A 7 -2.75 -5.15 11.54
N ASP A 8 -1.56 -5.32 12.13
CA ASP A 8 -0.59 -4.24 12.31
C ASP A 8 -0.14 -3.66 10.96
N ALA A 9 0.23 -4.53 10.00
CA ALA A 9 0.60 -4.12 8.65
C ALA A 9 -0.50 -3.34 7.93
N ARG A 10 -1.76 -3.79 8.05
CA ARG A 10 -2.93 -3.08 7.53
C ARG A 10 -3.06 -1.69 8.17
N VAL A 11 -2.99 -1.61 9.50
CA VAL A 11 -3.11 -0.33 10.23
C VAL A 11 -1.99 0.63 9.83
N ILE A 12 -0.75 0.15 9.70
CA ILE A 12 0.39 0.95 9.24
C ILE A 12 0.12 1.47 7.82
N SER A 13 -0.29 0.59 6.90
CA SER A 13 -0.60 0.95 5.52
C SER A 13 -1.71 1.97 5.39
N SER A 14 -2.82 1.80 6.10
CA SER A 14 -3.93 2.75 6.11
C SER A 14 -3.51 4.11 6.67
N LYS A 15 -2.69 4.14 7.73
CA LYS A 15 -2.13 5.39 8.26
C LYS A 15 -1.24 6.07 7.23
N LYS A 16 -0.34 5.33 6.58
CA LYS A 16 0.55 5.85 5.54
C LYS A 16 -0.22 6.39 4.34
N LEU A 17 -1.28 5.72 3.92
CA LEU A 17 -2.18 6.21 2.87
C LEU A 17 -2.85 7.53 3.27
N SER A 18 -3.38 7.64 4.49
CA SER A 18 -4.02 8.87 4.97
C SER A 18 -3.03 10.05 5.05
N ALA A 19 -1.80 9.79 5.53
CA ALA A 19 -0.74 10.79 5.57
C ALA A 19 -0.33 11.22 4.14
N ALA A 20 -0.19 10.26 3.21
CA ALA A 20 0.15 10.55 1.83
C ALA A 20 -0.89 11.47 1.15
N ILE A 21 -2.18 11.26 1.45
CA ILE A 21 -3.28 12.13 0.94
C ILE A 21 -3.15 13.55 1.50
N SER A 22 -2.81 13.70 2.78
CA SER A 22 -2.57 15.03 3.37
C SER A 22 -1.41 15.74 2.69
N GLU A 23 -0.28 15.06 2.53
CA GLU A 23 0.92 15.62 1.87
C GLU A 23 0.67 15.93 0.39
N GLU A 24 -0.16 15.13 -0.30
CA GLU A 24 -0.61 15.43 -1.66
C GLU A 24 -1.40 16.75 -1.71
N MET A 25 -2.33 16.96 -0.77
CA MET A 25 -3.13 18.19 -0.68
C MET A 25 -2.28 19.43 -0.37
N GLU A 26 -1.19 19.26 0.38
CA GLU A 26 -0.22 20.31 0.68
C GLU A 26 0.78 20.56 -0.47
N GLY A 27 0.74 19.73 -1.52
CA GLY A 27 1.64 19.83 -2.67
C GLY A 27 3.01 19.16 -2.47
N ASN A 28 3.21 18.45 -1.35
CA ASN A 28 4.42 17.74 -1.00
C ASN A 28 4.50 16.37 -1.71
N VAL A 29 4.47 16.38 -3.04
CA VAL A 29 4.36 15.18 -3.89
C VAL A 29 5.43 14.12 -3.57
N LYS A 30 6.68 14.54 -3.33
CA LYS A 30 7.76 13.59 -2.99
C LYS A 30 7.55 12.89 -1.64
N ILE A 31 7.07 13.63 -0.64
CA ILE A 31 6.76 13.08 0.68
C ILE A 31 5.59 12.11 0.56
N SER A 32 4.56 12.49 -0.19
CA SER A 32 3.41 11.63 -0.48
C SER A 32 3.84 10.30 -1.15
N ILE A 33 4.67 10.35 -2.19
CA ILE A 33 5.22 9.14 -2.84
C ILE A 33 6.00 8.27 -1.85
N GLN A 34 6.85 8.89 -1.02
CA GLN A 34 7.63 8.17 -0.02
C GLN A 34 6.73 7.44 0.99
N LEU A 35 5.69 8.10 1.49
CA LEU A 35 4.72 7.51 2.41
C LEU A 35 3.96 6.33 1.77
N LEU A 36 3.59 6.44 0.49
CA LEU A 36 2.93 5.35 -0.24
C LEU A 36 3.83 4.12 -0.35
N LYS A 37 5.13 4.32 -0.65
CA LYS A 37 6.13 3.24 -0.72
C LYS A 37 6.29 2.55 0.63
N GLU A 38 6.39 3.31 1.72
CA GLU A 38 6.46 2.77 3.08
C GLU A 38 5.20 1.96 3.46
N GLY A 39 4.02 2.41 3.04
CA GLY A 39 2.79 1.65 3.19
C GLY A 39 2.86 0.31 2.46
N LEU A 40 3.27 0.33 1.19
CA LEU A 40 3.40 -0.87 0.36
C LEU A 40 4.43 -1.86 0.93
N ASP A 41 5.55 -1.37 1.44
CA ASP A 41 6.59 -2.19 2.06
C ASP A 41 6.03 -2.94 3.28
N SER A 42 5.17 -2.30 4.08
CA SER A 42 4.53 -2.94 5.22
C SER A 42 3.59 -4.09 4.86
N LEU A 43 3.07 -4.11 3.62
CA LEU A 43 2.21 -5.20 3.11
C LEU A 43 2.99 -6.27 2.33
N SER A 44 4.23 -5.99 1.93
CA SER A 44 4.98 -6.79 0.95
C SER A 44 5.12 -8.27 1.30
N GLU A 45 5.40 -8.58 2.58
CA GLU A 45 5.56 -9.94 3.10
C GLU A 45 4.26 -10.77 2.99
N TYR A 46 3.12 -10.13 3.27
CA TYR A 46 1.80 -10.78 3.24
C TYR A 46 1.27 -10.91 1.82
N TYR A 47 1.53 -9.90 0.99
CA TYR A 47 1.12 -9.91 -0.40
C TYR A 47 1.83 -10.99 -1.21
N SER A 48 3.11 -11.24 -0.92
CA SER A 48 3.92 -12.23 -1.60
C SER A 48 3.66 -13.67 -1.13
N SER A 49 3.29 -13.85 0.14
CA SER A 49 3.05 -15.18 0.72
C SER A 49 1.67 -15.75 0.39
N ASP A 50 0.66 -14.89 0.20
CA ASP A 50 -0.72 -15.31 -0.09
C ASP A 50 -1.01 -15.58 -1.58
N ASN A 51 0.00 -15.51 -2.46
CA ASN A 51 -0.16 -15.60 -3.92
C ASN A 51 -1.33 -14.73 -4.42
N VAL A 52 -1.42 -13.49 -3.93
CA VAL A 52 -2.49 -12.56 -4.32
C VAL A 52 -2.30 -12.22 -5.80
N ILE A 53 -3.20 -12.73 -6.65
CA ILE A 53 -3.21 -12.40 -8.07
C ILE A 53 -4.08 -11.15 -8.26
N ASP A 54 -3.44 -10.01 -8.50
CA ASP A 54 -4.09 -8.76 -8.89
C ASP A 54 -3.27 -8.02 -9.97
N ASP A 55 -3.77 -6.86 -10.42
CA ASP A 55 -3.06 -6.00 -11.38
C ASP A 55 -2.01 -5.08 -10.70
N SER A 56 -1.88 -5.13 -9.37
CA SER A 56 -1.04 -4.19 -8.60
C SER A 56 0.45 -4.38 -8.90
N GLY A 57 0.88 -5.60 -9.21
CA GLY A 57 2.26 -5.90 -9.60
C GLY A 57 2.69 -5.18 -10.89
N MET A 58 1.85 -5.18 -11.93
CA MET A 58 2.14 -4.46 -13.18
C MET A 58 2.11 -2.94 -12.95
N HIS A 59 1.16 -2.46 -12.14
CA HIS A 59 1.11 -1.04 -11.78
C HIS A 59 2.37 -0.58 -11.04
N LEU A 60 2.97 -1.41 -10.17
CA LEU A 60 4.25 -1.07 -9.54
C LEU A 60 5.40 -0.90 -10.53
N VAL A 61 5.45 -1.72 -11.58
CA VAL A 61 6.44 -1.57 -12.67
C VAL A 61 6.23 -0.24 -13.40
N LEU A 62 4.98 0.12 -13.71
CA LEU A 62 4.65 1.40 -14.34
C LEU A 62 4.96 2.59 -13.44
N ALA A 63 4.69 2.50 -12.13
CA ALA A 63 5.03 3.53 -11.16
C ALA A 63 6.53 3.76 -11.10
N HIS A 64 7.33 2.67 -11.08
CA HIS A 64 8.77 2.77 -11.06
C HIS A 64 9.32 3.40 -12.35
N GLN A 65 8.76 3.05 -13.51
CA GLN A 65 9.13 3.66 -14.78
C GLN A 65 8.82 5.16 -14.83
N ALA A 66 7.67 5.57 -14.28
CA ALA A 66 7.28 6.97 -14.15
C ALA A 66 8.20 7.72 -13.15
N GLU A 67 8.62 7.06 -12.07
CA GLU A 67 9.53 7.64 -11.08
C GLU A 67 10.90 7.93 -11.72
N ILE A 68 11.43 6.97 -12.49
CA ILE A 68 12.70 7.10 -13.24
C ILE A 68 12.61 8.21 -14.29
N SER A 69 11.47 8.36 -14.98
CA SER A 69 11.29 9.43 -15.98
C SER A 69 11.05 10.81 -15.36
N GLY A 70 10.91 10.89 -14.04
CA GLY A 70 10.60 12.13 -13.33
C GLY A 70 9.13 12.55 -13.38
N ASP A 71 8.24 11.70 -13.89
CA ASP A 71 6.80 11.94 -13.87
C ASP A 71 6.22 11.62 -12.48
N LEU A 72 6.46 12.53 -11.55
CA LEU A 72 6.03 12.40 -10.15
C LEU A 72 4.50 12.37 -10.00
N ILE A 73 3.75 13.00 -10.90
CA ILE A 73 2.29 13.00 -10.82
C ILE A 73 1.73 11.62 -11.17
N SER A 74 2.21 11.00 -12.26
CA SER A 74 1.81 9.63 -12.59
C SER A 74 2.31 8.65 -11.54
N THR A 75 3.55 8.82 -11.07
CA THR A 75 4.13 8.02 -9.97
C THR A 75 3.22 8.01 -8.75
N LEU A 76 2.82 9.20 -8.28
CA LEU A 76 1.92 9.38 -7.15
C LEU A 76 0.59 8.66 -7.35
N LYS A 77 -0.08 8.91 -8.49
CA LYS A 77 -1.39 8.32 -8.80
C LYS A 77 -1.35 6.79 -8.81
N ILE A 78 -0.31 6.23 -9.42
CA ILE A 78 -0.18 4.78 -9.56
C ILE A 78 0.12 4.14 -8.20
N TYR A 79 1.10 4.65 -7.44
CA TYR A 79 1.40 4.12 -6.10
C TYR A 79 0.20 4.22 -5.15
N LYS A 80 -0.56 5.31 -5.23
CA LYS A 80 -1.77 5.52 -4.41
C LYS A 80 -2.81 4.46 -4.70
N ARG A 81 -3.14 4.24 -5.99
CA ARG A 81 -4.07 3.20 -6.43
C ARG A 81 -3.63 1.81 -5.98
N VAL A 82 -2.34 1.49 -6.12
CA VAL A 82 -1.80 0.19 -5.68
C VAL A 82 -2.01 0.04 -4.17
N LEU A 83 -1.62 1.02 -3.36
CA LEU A 83 -1.77 0.91 -1.90
C LEU A 83 -3.24 0.80 -1.47
N GLU A 84 -4.13 1.59 -2.06
CA GLU A 84 -5.59 1.50 -1.84
C GLU A 84 -6.12 0.09 -2.14
N THR A 85 -5.73 -0.48 -3.29
CA THR A 85 -6.14 -1.82 -3.73
C THR A 85 -5.65 -2.88 -2.76
N ARG A 86 -4.38 -2.82 -2.35
CA ARG A 86 -3.79 -3.82 -1.43
C ARG A 86 -4.40 -3.75 -0.03
N VAL A 87 -4.66 -2.54 0.47
CA VAL A 87 -5.36 -2.33 1.76
C VAL A 87 -6.77 -2.91 1.70
N ALA A 88 -7.50 -2.69 0.60
CA ALA A 88 -8.84 -3.25 0.43
C ALA A 88 -8.83 -4.78 0.41
N ILE A 89 -7.95 -5.40 -0.39
CA ILE A 89 -7.84 -6.86 -0.48
C ILE A 89 -7.48 -7.49 0.86
N ILE A 90 -6.53 -6.92 1.60
CA ILE A 90 -6.19 -7.40 2.95
C ILE A 90 -7.38 -7.20 3.90
N THR A 91 -8.09 -6.08 3.80
CA THR A 91 -9.27 -5.86 4.65
C THR A 91 -10.34 -6.90 4.39
N GLU A 92 -10.66 -7.21 3.13
CA GLU A 92 -11.65 -8.22 2.76
C GLU A 92 -11.22 -9.63 3.14
N LYS A 93 -9.96 -9.99 2.90
CA LYS A 93 -9.45 -11.33 3.26
C LYS A 93 -9.42 -11.58 4.77
N TYR A 94 -9.18 -10.53 5.55
CA TYR A 94 -8.94 -10.64 6.99
C TYR A 94 -10.03 -9.99 7.86
N SER A 95 -11.14 -9.54 7.27
CA SER A 95 -12.32 -9.06 8.02
C SER A 95 -13.02 -10.18 8.79
N ASP A 96 -12.91 -11.41 8.29
CA ASP A 96 -13.58 -12.59 8.85
C ASP A 96 -12.66 -13.39 9.79
N MET A 97 -11.38 -13.02 9.89
CA MET A 97 -10.50 -13.57 10.91
C MET A 97 -10.84 -12.94 12.27
N HIS A 98 -11.72 -13.59 13.03
CA HIS A 98 -11.67 -13.46 14.49
C HIS A 98 -10.29 -13.95 14.94
N CYS A 99 -9.36 -13.01 15.16
CA CYS A 99 -8.11 -13.28 15.86
C CYS A 99 -8.48 -13.68 17.30
N SER A 100 -8.86 -14.94 17.46
CA SER A 100 -9.12 -15.56 18.75
C SER A 100 -7.76 -15.90 19.31
N ASP A 101 -7.28 -15.07 20.24
CA ASP A 101 -6.09 -15.35 21.03
C ASP A 101 -6.31 -16.70 21.74
N LYS A 102 -5.56 -17.73 21.30
CA LYS A 102 -5.26 -18.92 22.10
C LYS A 102 -3.76 -18.97 22.31
#